data_AF-J2VU07-F1
#
_entry.id   AF-J2VU07-F1
#
_cell.length_a   1.000
_cell.length_b   1.000
_cell.length_c   1.000
_cell.angle_alpha   90.00
_cell.angle_beta   90.00
_cell.angle_gamma   90.00
#
_symmetry.space_group_name_H-M   'P 1'
#
loop_
_entity.id
_entity.type
_entity.pdbx_description
1 polymer ?
#
loop_
_entity_poly.entity_id
_entity_poly.type
_entity_poly.pdbx_seq_one_letter_code
_entity_poly.pdbx_strand_id
1 'polypeptide(L)'
;MVEKAPLQEPVQLQPVSPVKLEQRNQQAFDLLLKIEADTRQAETVGELTFLIANETPKLSRARQVFVFTRKGKPQRVAAVSAMGKVERDSPRIRWIESVVAALEADIGLHEIREFTLPAYCPPDDEEHKNFPYRFLAWFPLKLRDGYVFGGMLLAREVPWNQTDLVVVTRLAETYSHSWSALTGTRKLKRRLRLKPFLLAGVAIAVIAGFIPVPLTVLAPTEIVPVEPRIVAAPIDGVIEAIEVDPNANVAAGQLLLRMSDTALRNELSVAEQEVNVAQAKLKQVTQGAIADPKLRGDLAIAGTELSLATAKRNYASDLLARTQVTSPEAGVVMYTDKRDLIGRPVSTGERLMEVANPQRTQIRIDVPVADAIAVKAGAPVRAFLDSDPLQPIRATVRAASFEAQMIEGDVLAYRVYATLEDAPEAMRLGIRGTAQISGDKVPLAYYLFRRPIATIRQRLGI
;
A
#
# COMPACT_ATOMS: atom_id res chain seq x y z
N MET A 1 49.23 -58.49 -74.24
CA MET A 1 48.26 -57.76 -75.09
C MET A 1 47.18 -57.23 -74.15
N VAL A 2 47.40 -56.10 -73.48
CA VAL A 2 46.92 -54.75 -73.86
C VAL A 2 45.48 -54.76 -74.40
N GLU A 3 44.51 -54.58 -73.52
CA GLU A 3 43.15 -54.17 -73.87
C GLU A 3 43.01 -52.68 -73.51
N LYS A 4 43.03 -51.83 -74.54
CA LYS A 4 42.86 -50.38 -74.42
C LYS A 4 41.36 -50.07 -74.38
N ALA A 5 40.88 -49.50 -73.28
CA ALA A 5 39.58 -48.84 -73.22
C ALA A 5 39.57 -47.56 -74.12
N PRO A 6 38.46 -47.23 -74.78
CA PRO A 6 38.38 -46.09 -75.70
C PRO A 6 38.36 -44.76 -74.95
N LEU A 7 39.06 -43.77 -75.50
CA LEU A 7 39.05 -42.36 -75.06
C LEU A 7 37.63 -41.78 -75.20
N GLN A 8 37.07 -41.23 -74.12
CA GLN A 8 35.85 -40.42 -74.17
C GLN A 8 36.14 -39.10 -74.88
N GLU A 9 35.32 -38.76 -75.87
CA GLU A 9 35.35 -37.47 -76.57
C GLU A 9 35.09 -36.30 -75.60
N PRO A 10 35.74 -35.14 -75.79
CA PRO A 10 35.51 -33.97 -74.95
C PRO A 10 34.07 -33.46 -75.13
N VAL A 11 33.34 -33.30 -74.01
CA VAL A 11 32.01 -32.67 -73.96
C VAL A 11 32.10 -31.25 -74.52
N GLN A 12 31.61 -31.05 -75.74
CA GLN A 12 31.45 -29.72 -76.33
C GLN A 12 30.36 -28.96 -75.56
N LEU A 13 30.75 -27.92 -74.82
CA LEU A 13 29.81 -26.95 -74.26
C LEU A 13 29.16 -26.18 -75.40
N GLN A 14 27.89 -26.46 -75.69
CA GLN A 14 27.12 -25.69 -76.66
C GLN A 14 27.00 -24.23 -76.17
N PRO A 15 27.30 -23.22 -77.02
CA PRO A 15 27.09 -21.83 -76.65
C PRO A 15 25.59 -21.58 -76.42
N VAL A 16 25.27 -20.92 -75.31
CA VAL A 16 23.89 -20.52 -74.98
C VAL A 16 23.37 -19.61 -76.09
N SER A 17 22.28 -20.00 -76.75
CA SER A 17 21.70 -19.22 -77.84
C SER A 17 21.32 -17.79 -77.38
N PRO A 18 21.54 -16.74 -78.19
CA PRO A 18 21.30 -15.35 -77.81
C PRO A 18 19.86 -15.09 -77.32
N VAL A 19 18.87 -15.77 -77.90
CA VAL A 19 17.45 -15.72 -77.48
C VAL A 19 17.25 -16.18 -76.03
N LYS A 20 17.97 -17.21 -75.58
CA LYS A 20 17.88 -17.70 -74.18
C LYS A 20 18.55 -16.73 -73.20
N LEU A 21 19.58 -16.00 -73.64
CA LEU A 21 20.26 -14.99 -72.83
C LEU A 21 19.37 -13.76 -72.63
N GLU A 22 18.71 -13.29 -73.70
CA GLU A 22 17.75 -12.18 -73.65
C GLU A 22 16.56 -12.49 -72.75
N GLN A 23 15.95 -13.67 -72.90
CA GLN A 23 14.84 -14.12 -72.05
C GLN A 23 15.25 -14.20 -70.57
N ARG A 24 16.45 -14.69 -70.27
CA ARG A 24 16.98 -14.77 -68.90
C ARG A 24 17.24 -13.40 -68.30
N ASN A 25 17.75 -12.46 -69.08
CA ASN A 25 17.97 -11.08 -68.64
C ASN A 25 16.64 -10.34 -68.40
N GLN A 26 15.65 -10.55 -69.27
CA GLN A 26 14.30 -10.01 -69.09
C GLN A 26 13.64 -10.53 -67.81
N GLN A 27 13.73 -11.84 -67.55
CA GLN A 27 13.21 -12.43 -66.30
C GLN A 27 13.91 -11.88 -65.04
N ALA A 28 15.22 -11.66 -65.08
CA ALA A 28 15.95 -11.07 -63.95
C ALA A 28 15.57 -9.60 -63.72
N PHE A 29 15.33 -8.85 -64.80
CA PHE A 29 14.88 -7.46 -64.72
C PHE A 29 13.45 -7.36 -64.16
N ASP A 30 12.53 -8.19 -64.63
CA ASP A 30 11.15 -8.24 -64.12
C ASP A 30 11.13 -8.59 -62.63
N LEU A 31 11.98 -9.53 -62.21
CA LEU A 31 12.13 -9.91 -60.81
C LEU A 31 12.71 -8.76 -59.96
N LEU A 32 13.69 -8.01 -60.47
CA LEU A 32 14.22 -6.82 -59.80
C LEU A 32 13.12 -5.77 -59.60
N LEU A 33 12.35 -5.45 -60.63
CA LEU A 33 11.24 -4.51 -60.54
C LEU A 33 10.18 -4.95 -59.53
N LYS A 34 9.86 -6.25 -59.51
CA LYS A 34 8.93 -6.83 -58.55
C LYS A 34 9.44 -6.68 -57.11
N ILE A 35 10.69 -7.05 -56.84
CA ILE A 35 11.28 -6.93 -55.50
C ILE A 35 11.31 -5.47 -55.05
N GLU A 36 11.63 -4.53 -55.94
CA GLU A 36 11.57 -3.10 -55.61
C GLU A 36 10.14 -2.64 -55.29
N ALA A 37 9.13 -3.14 -56.00
CA ALA A 37 7.72 -2.83 -55.73
C ALA A 37 7.27 -3.39 -54.37
N ASP A 38 7.52 -4.67 -54.12
CA ASP A 38 7.15 -5.35 -52.87
C ASP A 38 7.84 -4.69 -51.66
N THR A 39 9.10 -4.28 -51.83
CA THR A 39 9.85 -3.54 -50.80
C THR A 39 9.18 -2.22 -50.40
N ARG A 40 8.62 -1.49 -51.37
CA ARG A 40 7.93 -0.21 -51.12
C ARG A 40 6.54 -0.40 -50.51
N GLN A 41 5.93 -1.57 -50.70
CA GLN A 41 4.61 -1.92 -50.16
C GLN A 41 4.67 -2.49 -48.74
N ALA A 42 5.83 -2.98 -48.28
CA ALA A 42 5.99 -3.51 -46.93
C ALA A 42 5.52 -2.50 -45.87
N GLU A 43 4.65 -2.91 -44.96
CA GLU A 43 4.01 -2.03 -43.98
C GLU A 43 4.80 -1.95 -42.66
N THR A 44 5.60 -2.97 -42.36
CA THR A 44 6.36 -3.06 -41.12
C THR A 44 7.83 -3.36 -41.35
N VAL A 45 8.67 -2.97 -40.39
CA VAL A 45 10.11 -3.28 -40.41
C VAL A 45 10.36 -4.79 -40.40
N GLY A 46 9.52 -5.56 -39.67
CA GLY A 46 9.65 -7.01 -39.61
C GLY A 46 9.42 -7.67 -40.96
N GLU A 47 8.33 -7.27 -41.64
CA GLU A 47 8.01 -7.69 -43.00
C GLU A 47 9.12 -7.33 -43.99
N LEU A 48 9.60 -6.08 -43.95
CA LEU A 48 10.70 -5.64 -44.79
C LEU A 48 11.98 -6.45 -44.54
N THR A 49 12.35 -6.72 -43.28
CA THR A 49 13.53 -7.55 -42.98
C THR A 49 13.41 -8.97 -43.50
N PHE A 50 12.20 -9.54 -43.44
CA PHE A 50 11.92 -10.86 -43.96
C PHE A 50 12.00 -10.89 -45.49
N LEU A 51 11.46 -9.87 -46.16
CA LEU A 51 11.55 -9.70 -47.60
C LEU A 51 13.01 -9.59 -48.05
N ILE A 52 13.81 -8.73 -47.41
CA ILE A 52 15.24 -8.57 -47.71
C ILE A 52 15.97 -9.93 -47.65
N ALA A 53 15.72 -10.72 -46.59
CA ALA A 53 16.38 -12.00 -46.41
C ALA A 53 15.99 -13.03 -47.48
N ASN A 54 14.73 -13.04 -47.95
CA ASN A 54 14.21 -14.10 -48.83
C ASN A 54 14.20 -13.75 -50.33
N GLU A 55 14.14 -12.46 -50.68
CA GLU A 55 14.11 -12.01 -52.08
C GLU A 55 15.52 -11.80 -52.64
N THR A 56 16.46 -11.31 -51.82
CA THR A 56 17.86 -11.06 -52.23
C THR A 56 18.58 -12.29 -52.82
N PRO A 57 18.40 -13.53 -52.32
CA PRO A 57 18.99 -14.74 -52.93
C PRO A 57 18.64 -14.92 -54.41
N LYS A 58 17.42 -14.54 -54.82
CA LYS A 58 16.87 -14.81 -56.15
C LYS A 58 17.60 -14.03 -57.25
N LEU A 59 18.22 -12.90 -56.90
CA LEU A 59 18.99 -12.05 -57.82
C LEU A 59 20.50 -12.06 -57.57
N SER A 60 20.95 -12.42 -56.37
CA SER A 60 22.37 -12.32 -55.99
C SER A 60 23.17 -13.62 -56.12
N ARG A 61 22.49 -14.74 -56.43
CA ARG A 61 23.04 -16.11 -56.34
C ARG A 61 23.57 -16.45 -54.95
N ALA A 62 23.21 -15.67 -53.93
CA ALA A 62 23.52 -15.98 -52.54
C ALA A 62 22.74 -17.22 -52.13
N ARG A 63 23.38 -18.08 -51.35
CA ARG A 63 22.71 -19.23 -50.73
C ARG A 63 22.14 -18.87 -49.37
N GLN A 64 22.79 -17.95 -48.67
CA GLN A 64 22.30 -17.41 -47.41
C GLN A 64 22.44 -15.89 -47.34
N VAL A 65 21.45 -15.24 -46.74
CA VAL A 65 21.41 -13.80 -46.50
C VAL A 65 21.08 -13.56 -45.02
N PHE A 66 21.94 -12.82 -44.34
CA PHE A 66 21.76 -12.39 -42.96
C PHE A 66 21.52 -10.89 -42.93
N VAL A 67 20.38 -10.46 -42.39
CA VAL A 67 20.01 -9.03 -42.29
C VAL A 67 20.32 -8.55 -40.88
N PHE A 68 21.06 -7.46 -40.76
CA PHE A 68 21.53 -6.90 -39.49
C PHE A 68 20.86 -5.57 -39.17
N THR A 69 20.63 -5.35 -37.87
CA THR A 69 20.10 -4.09 -37.34
C THR A 69 20.95 -3.54 -36.21
N ARG A 70 21.13 -2.21 -36.22
CA ARG A 70 21.87 -1.48 -35.19
C ARG A 70 20.93 -0.97 -34.11
N LYS A 71 20.51 -1.85 -33.18
CA LYS A 71 19.80 -1.45 -31.95
C LYS A 71 20.73 -1.17 -30.75
N GLY A 72 22.04 -1.35 -30.93
CA GLY A 72 23.12 -1.17 -29.94
C GLY A 72 24.48 -1.55 -30.54
N LYS A 73 25.54 -1.66 -29.72
CA LYS A 73 26.76 -2.40 -30.07
C LYS A 73 26.75 -3.73 -29.30
N PRO A 74 27.01 -4.90 -29.93
CA PRO A 74 27.27 -5.14 -31.37
C PRO A 74 26.00 -5.18 -32.26
N GLN A 75 26.20 -5.24 -33.59
CA GLN A 75 25.14 -5.48 -34.59
C GLN A 75 24.46 -6.81 -34.33
N ARG A 76 23.14 -6.89 -34.57
CA ARG A 76 22.38 -8.13 -34.37
C ARG A 76 21.65 -8.57 -35.61
N VAL A 77 21.62 -9.89 -35.84
CA VAL A 77 20.83 -10.49 -36.92
C VAL A 77 19.34 -10.33 -36.59
N ALA A 78 18.61 -9.78 -37.55
CA ALA A 78 17.17 -9.55 -37.50
C ALA A 78 16.38 -10.58 -38.32
N ALA A 79 16.94 -11.03 -39.45
CA ALA A 79 16.34 -12.04 -40.31
C ALA A 79 17.43 -12.87 -41.03
N VAL A 80 17.09 -14.11 -41.38
CA VAL A 80 17.93 -15.02 -42.16
C VAL A 80 17.09 -15.64 -43.27
N SER A 81 17.65 -15.76 -44.47
CA SER A 81 17.00 -16.40 -45.61
C SER A 81 16.50 -17.80 -45.26
N ALA A 82 15.30 -18.16 -45.69
CA ALA A 82 14.65 -19.46 -45.46
C ALA A 82 14.35 -19.80 -43.99
N MET A 83 14.38 -18.83 -43.07
CA MET A 83 13.96 -19.00 -41.67
C MET A 83 12.84 -18.03 -41.30
N GLY A 84 11.76 -18.54 -40.69
CA GLY A 84 10.62 -17.71 -40.25
C GLY A 84 10.90 -16.88 -38.99
N LYS A 85 11.75 -17.38 -38.09
CA LYS A 85 12.17 -16.69 -36.85
C LYS A 85 13.63 -16.98 -36.56
N VAL A 86 14.39 -15.95 -36.21
CA VAL A 86 15.81 -16.09 -35.85
C VAL A 86 15.94 -16.60 -34.42
N GLU A 87 16.54 -17.78 -34.25
CA GLU A 87 16.93 -18.32 -32.95
C GLU A 87 18.26 -17.71 -32.51
N ARG A 88 18.19 -16.78 -31.54
CA ARG A 88 19.34 -15.98 -31.10
C ARG A 88 20.44 -16.79 -30.41
N ASP A 89 20.08 -17.94 -29.84
CA ASP A 89 21.01 -18.81 -29.13
C ASP A 89 21.68 -19.85 -30.04
N SER A 90 21.36 -19.84 -31.34
CA SER A 90 22.01 -20.70 -32.32
C SER A 90 23.51 -20.35 -32.44
N PRO A 91 24.43 -21.32 -32.32
CA PRO A 91 25.87 -21.11 -32.48
C PRO A 91 26.24 -20.36 -33.76
N ARG A 92 25.59 -20.70 -34.89
CA ARG A 92 25.80 -20.05 -36.19
C ARG A 92 25.45 -18.56 -36.19
N ILE A 93 24.37 -18.17 -35.52
CA ILE A 93 23.95 -16.76 -35.45
C ILE A 93 24.96 -15.96 -34.63
N ARG A 94 25.38 -16.49 -33.47
CA ARG A 94 26.41 -15.85 -32.63
C ARG A 94 27.75 -15.73 -33.36
N TRP A 95 28.11 -16.75 -34.13
CA TRP A 95 29.30 -16.74 -34.97
C TRP A 95 29.22 -15.70 -36.10
N ILE A 96 28.11 -15.64 -36.84
CA ILE A 96 27.91 -14.62 -37.88
C ILE A 96 27.91 -13.20 -37.28
N GLU A 97 27.33 -13.01 -36.10
CA GLU A 97 27.39 -11.73 -35.37
C GLU A 97 28.83 -11.36 -34.94
N SER A 98 29.66 -12.34 -34.54
CA SER A 98 31.06 -12.10 -34.18
C SER A 98 31.93 -11.77 -35.40
N VAL A 99 31.70 -12.43 -36.54
CA VAL A 99 32.36 -12.12 -37.82
C VAL A 99 32.10 -10.68 -38.24
N VAL A 100 30.83 -10.23 -38.18
CA VAL A 100 30.48 -8.83 -38.52
C VAL A 100 31.01 -7.84 -37.47
N ALA A 101 31.09 -8.22 -36.20
CA ALA A 101 31.70 -7.39 -35.17
C ALA A 101 33.22 -7.22 -35.40
N ALA A 102 33.92 -8.28 -35.80
CA ALA A 102 35.34 -8.23 -36.17
C ALA A 102 35.55 -7.36 -37.42
N LEU A 103 34.67 -7.48 -38.42
CA LEU A 103 34.66 -6.61 -39.60
C LEU A 103 34.43 -5.13 -39.23
N GLU A 104 33.50 -4.83 -38.32
CA GLU A 104 33.25 -3.46 -37.82
C GLU A 104 34.49 -2.90 -37.08
N ALA A 105 35.24 -3.75 -36.37
CA ALA A 105 36.42 -3.34 -35.62
C ALA A 105 37.65 -3.08 -36.50
N ASP A 106 37.82 -3.82 -37.59
CA ASP A 106 38.98 -3.70 -38.50
C ASP A 106 38.86 -2.47 -39.41
N ILE A 107 37.81 -2.41 -40.23
CA ILE A 107 37.64 -1.39 -41.29
C ILE A 107 36.32 -0.61 -41.18
N GLY A 108 35.43 -1.02 -40.29
CA GLY A 108 34.08 -0.46 -40.18
C GLY A 108 33.10 -1.03 -41.22
N LEU A 109 31.83 -0.66 -41.09
CA LEU A 109 30.73 -1.22 -41.88
C LEU A 109 30.16 -0.21 -42.91
N HIS A 110 30.94 0.77 -43.35
CA HIS A 110 30.45 1.87 -44.21
C HIS A 110 30.47 1.56 -45.71
N GLU A 111 31.34 0.64 -46.12
CA GLU A 111 31.54 0.27 -47.53
C GLU A 111 31.17 -1.19 -47.77
N ILE A 112 31.00 -1.54 -49.06
CA ILE A 112 30.79 -2.92 -49.47
C ILE A 112 32.12 -3.65 -49.27
N ARG A 113 32.07 -4.82 -48.64
CA ARG A 113 33.28 -5.62 -48.39
C ARG A 113 33.08 -7.07 -48.76
N GLU A 114 33.86 -7.52 -49.73
CA GLU A 114 34.04 -8.92 -50.04
C GLU A 114 35.17 -9.52 -49.22
N PHE A 115 34.98 -10.76 -48.76
CA PHE A 115 36.00 -11.53 -48.08
C PHE A 115 35.74 -13.02 -48.20
N THR A 116 36.79 -13.80 -47.98
CA THR A 116 36.74 -15.26 -48.01
C THR A 116 37.08 -15.81 -46.64
N LEU A 117 36.28 -16.75 -46.12
CA LEU A 117 36.58 -17.41 -44.85
C LEU A 117 37.95 -18.11 -44.91
N PRO A 118 38.77 -18.04 -43.85
CA PRO A 118 38.42 -17.64 -42.47
C PRO A 118 38.68 -16.17 -42.10
N ALA A 119 38.70 -15.24 -43.06
CA ALA A 119 38.86 -13.81 -42.74
C ALA A 119 37.77 -13.32 -41.76
N TYR A 120 38.16 -12.52 -40.76
CA TYR A 120 37.30 -11.98 -39.70
C TYR A 120 36.67 -13.01 -38.75
N CYS A 121 37.04 -14.29 -38.83
CA CYS A 121 36.65 -15.28 -37.84
C CYS A 121 37.41 -15.08 -36.51
N PRO A 122 36.80 -15.38 -35.35
CA PRO A 122 37.49 -15.40 -34.06
C PRO A 122 38.67 -16.40 -34.07
N PRO A 123 39.77 -16.12 -33.33
CA PRO A 123 40.81 -17.12 -33.10
C PRO A 123 40.19 -18.33 -32.37
N ASP A 124 40.51 -19.55 -32.83
CA ASP A 124 40.01 -20.84 -32.34
C ASP A 124 38.56 -21.24 -32.72
N ASP A 125 37.96 -20.56 -33.70
CA ASP A 125 36.62 -20.92 -34.18
C ASP A 125 36.62 -22.16 -35.10
N GLU A 126 35.76 -23.16 -34.82
CA GLU A 126 35.54 -24.32 -35.69
C GLU A 126 34.27 -24.17 -36.56
N GLU A 127 33.39 -23.20 -36.27
CA GLU A 127 32.11 -23.03 -36.97
C GLU A 127 32.33 -22.65 -38.45
N HIS A 128 33.37 -21.87 -38.76
CA HIS A 128 33.74 -21.56 -40.14
C HIS A 128 34.08 -22.79 -41.00
N LYS A 129 34.47 -23.92 -40.38
CA LYS A 129 34.75 -25.19 -41.10
C LYS A 129 33.47 -25.94 -41.45
N ASN A 130 32.44 -25.79 -40.63
CA ASN A 130 31.12 -26.39 -40.82
C ASN A 130 30.17 -25.53 -41.67
N PHE A 131 30.56 -24.27 -41.94
CA PHE A 131 29.78 -23.37 -42.77
C PHE A 131 30.02 -23.65 -44.27
N PRO A 132 28.99 -24.02 -45.04
CA PRO A 132 29.16 -24.54 -46.40
C PRO A 132 29.56 -23.48 -47.46
N TYR A 133 29.58 -22.19 -47.09
CA TYR A 133 29.78 -21.08 -48.03
C TYR A 133 31.02 -20.27 -47.68
N ARG A 134 32.00 -20.20 -48.59
CA ARG A 134 33.31 -19.59 -48.30
C ARG A 134 33.42 -18.13 -48.69
N PHE A 135 32.60 -17.66 -49.64
CA PHE A 135 32.68 -16.30 -50.17
C PHE A 135 31.55 -15.44 -49.58
N LEU A 136 31.93 -14.40 -48.85
CA LEU A 136 30.99 -13.49 -48.18
C LEU A 136 31.13 -12.08 -48.72
N ALA A 137 30.01 -11.35 -48.74
CA ALA A 137 29.98 -9.94 -49.05
C ALA A 137 29.05 -9.18 -48.09
N TRP A 138 29.58 -8.15 -47.44
CA TRP A 138 28.84 -7.21 -46.63
C TRP A 138 28.31 -6.06 -47.48
N PHE A 139 27.04 -5.72 -47.32
CA PHE A 139 26.42 -4.55 -47.93
C PHE A 139 25.79 -3.67 -46.86
N PRO A 140 26.22 -2.40 -46.74
CA PRO A 140 25.70 -1.49 -45.73
C PRO A 140 24.29 -0.99 -46.08
N LEU A 141 23.40 -0.96 -45.09
CA LEU A 141 22.16 -0.21 -45.18
C LEU A 141 22.36 1.16 -44.54
N LYS A 142 22.43 2.19 -45.40
CA LYS A 142 22.82 3.56 -45.02
C LYS A 142 21.76 4.58 -45.37
N LEU A 143 21.62 5.59 -44.52
CA LEU A 143 20.82 6.78 -44.80
C LEU A 143 21.53 7.68 -45.83
N ARG A 144 20.80 8.68 -46.37
CA ARG A 144 21.34 9.65 -47.36
C ARG A 144 22.55 10.44 -46.85
N ASP A 145 22.69 10.58 -45.55
CA ASP A 145 23.82 11.26 -44.90
C ASP A 145 24.99 10.32 -44.56
N GLY A 146 24.95 9.07 -45.05
CA GLY A 146 25.98 8.06 -44.82
C GLY A 146 25.85 7.28 -43.51
N TYR A 147 24.84 7.57 -42.67
CA TYR A 147 24.67 6.85 -41.41
C TYR A 147 24.25 5.39 -41.63
N VAL A 148 25.12 4.44 -41.24
CA VAL A 148 24.84 3.00 -41.30
C VAL A 148 24.01 2.57 -40.09
N PHE A 149 22.77 2.15 -40.36
CA PHE A 149 21.80 1.68 -39.35
C PHE A 149 21.57 0.17 -39.39
N GLY A 150 22.12 -0.51 -40.39
CA GLY A 150 22.04 -1.96 -40.56
C GLY A 150 22.91 -2.40 -41.74
N GLY A 151 22.72 -3.64 -42.16
CA GLY A 151 23.42 -4.18 -43.33
C GLY A 151 22.92 -5.57 -43.66
N MET A 152 23.43 -6.13 -44.74
CA MET A 152 23.21 -7.53 -45.09
C MET A 152 24.53 -8.22 -45.41
N LEU A 153 24.68 -9.43 -44.91
CA LEU A 153 25.80 -10.30 -45.20
C LEU A 153 25.31 -11.44 -46.09
N LEU A 154 25.88 -11.54 -47.29
CA LEU A 154 25.53 -12.56 -48.27
C LEU A 154 26.63 -13.62 -48.27
N ALA A 155 26.25 -14.90 -48.34
CA ALA A 155 27.18 -16.02 -48.40
C ALA A 155 26.88 -16.93 -49.60
N ARG A 156 27.92 -17.38 -50.31
CA ARG A 156 27.82 -18.27 -51.47
C ARG A 156 29.04 -19.15 -51.71
N GLU A 157 28.90 -20.08 -52.65
CA GLU A 157 29.91 -21.10 -53.02
C GLU A 157 30.97 -20.61 -54.01
N VAL A 158 30.71 -19.50 -54.73
CA VAL A 158 31.54 -19.01 -55.85
C VAL A 158 31.99 -17.55 -55.60
N PRO A 159 33.20 -17.12 -56.02
CA PRO A 159 33.66 -15.73 -55.85
C PRO A 159 32.70 -14.69 -56.43
N TRP A 160 32.60 -13.51 -55.80
CA TRP A 160 31.80 -12.37 -56.25
C TRP A 160 32.26 -11.84 -57.62
N ASN A 161 31.31 -11.45 -58.47
CA ASN A 161 31.59 -10.78 -59.74
C ASN A 161 31.01 -9.36 -59.70
N GLN A 162 31.51 -8.46 -60.55
CA GLN A 162 31.08 -7.05 -60.53
C GLN A 162 29.58 -6.88 -60.81
N THR A 163 29.01 -7.68 -61.71
CA THR A 163 27.58 -7.62 -62.05
C THR A 163 26.69 -7.93 -60.85
N ASP A 164 27.02 -8.97 -60.09
CA ASP A 164 26.28 -9.40 -58.91
C ASP A 164 26.35 -8.31 -57.82
N LEU A 165 27.53 -7.70 -57.63
CA LEU A 165 27.71 -6.61 -56.67
C LEU A 165 26.87 -5.39 -57.04
N VAL A 166 26.80 -5.01 -58.31
CA VAL A 166 25.98 -3.88 -58.77
C VAL A 166 24.50 -4.12 -58.49
N VAL A 167 23.99 -5.33 -58.78
CA VAL A 167 22.59 -5.69 -58.52
C VAL A 167 22.28 -5.66 -57.02
N VAL A 168 23.15 -6.25 -56.20
CA VAL A 168 22.94 -6.27 -54.75
C VAL A 168 23.09 -4.89 -54.13
N THR A 169 23.98 -4.04 -54.66
CA THR A 169 24.11 -2.64 -54.25
C THR A 169 22.81 -1.88 -54.51
N ARG A 170 22.22 -2.05 -55.69
CA ARG A 170 20.93 -1.45 -56.05
C ARG A 170 19.82 -1.90 -55.09
N LEU A 171 19.77 -3.19 -54.75
CA LEU A 171 18.83 -3.70 -53.76
C LEU A 171 19.08 -3.09 -52.38
N ALA A 172 20.33 -3.01 -51.93
CA ALA A 172 20.71 -2.40 -50.65
C ALA A 172 20.21 -0.95 -50.53
N GLU A 173 20.32 -0.17 -51.59
CA GLU A 173 19.83 1.22 -51.65
C GLU A 173 18.30 1.29 -51.56
N THR A 174 17.59 0.44 -52.31
CA THR A 174 16.12 0.39 -52.28
C THR A 174 15.59 -0.06 -50.92
N TYR A 175 16.23 -1.06 -50.31
CA TYR A 175 15.92 -1.51 -48.96
C TYR A 175 16.21 -0.42 -47.92
N SER A 176 17.35 0.27 -48.03
CA SER A 176 17.72 1.37 -47.14
C SER A 176 16.69 2.50 -47.16
N HIS A 177 16.23 2.86 -48.36
CA HIS A 177 15.22 3.90 -48.56
C HIS A 177 13.89 3.53 -47.91
N SER A 178 13.41 2.31 -48.17
CA SER A 178 12.10 1.85 -47.67
C SER A 178 12.11 1.64 -46.15
N TRP A 179 13.21 1.12 -45.60
CA TRP A 179 13.38 1.01 -44.14
C TRP A 179 13.39 2.38 -43.45
N SER A 180 14.09 3.34 -44.05
CA SER A 180 14.10 4.73 -43.57
C SER A 180 12.71 5.36 -43.60
N ALA A 181 11.91 5.09 -44.63
CA ALA A 181 10.52 5.57 -44.72
C ALA A 181 9.63 4.98 -43.61
N LEU A 182 9.77 3.68 -43.30
CA LEU A 182 8.98 3.01 -42.27
C LEU A 182 9.33 3.42 -40.82
N THR A 183 10.61 3.65 -40.54
CA THR A 183 11.07 3.92 -39.16
C THR A 183 11.22 5.40 -38.83
N GLY A 184 11.53 6.23 -39.83
CA GLY A 184 11.92 7.62 -39.67
C GLY A 184 13.39 7.78 -39.29
N THR A 185 14.10 8.64 -40.03
CA THR A 185 15.54 8.93 -39.88
C THR A 185 15.95 9.32 -38.46
N ARG A 186 15.11 10.05 -37.73
CA ARG A 186 15.37 10.45 -36.33
C ARG A 186 15.35 9.28 -35.35
N LYS A 187 14.46 8.29 -35.55
CA LYS A 187 14.37 7.11 -34.67
C LYS A 187 15.54 6.16 -34.93
N LEU A 188 15.97 6.01 -36.17
CA LEU A 188 17.15 5.21 -36.54
C LEU A 188 18.45 5.72 -35.90
N LYS A 189 18.55 7.03 -35.63
CA LYS A 189 19.72 7.66 -34.98
C LYS A 189 19.64 7.77 -33.46
N ARG A 190 18.49 7.42 -32.84
CA ARG A 190 18.22 7.75 -31.43
C ARG A 190 19.06 6.89 -30.48
N ARG A 191 20.05 7.48 -29.82
CA ARG A 191 20.63 6.94 -28.56
C ARG A 191 19.83 7.49 -27.38
N LEU A 192 19.33 6.65 -26.47
CA LEU A 192 18.84 7.12 -25.17
C LEU A 192 20.02 7.66 -24.36
N ARG A 193 20.21 8.98 -24.33
CA ARG A 193 21.09 9.64 -23.34
C ARG A 193 20.19 10.24 -22.25
N LEU A 194 20.20 9.63 -21.07
CA LEU A 194 19.63 10.24 -19.86
C LEU A 194 20.43 11.51 -19.54
N LYS A 195 19.75 12.64 -19.40
CA LYS A 195 20.42 13.94 -19.16
C LYS A 195 20.91 14.00 -17.70
N PRO A 196 22.14 14.46 -17.43
CA PRO A 196 22.74 14.42 -16.08
C PRO A 196 21.98 15.24 -15.03
N PHE A 197 21.26 16.30 -15.43
CA PHE A 197 20.45 17.09 -14.49
C PHE A 197 19.25 16.32 -13.93
N LEU A 198 18.68 15.36 -14.67
CA LEU A 198 17.60 14.51 -14.17
C LEU A 198 18.13 13.57 -13.08
N LEU A 199 19.33 13.02 -13.28
CA LEU A 199 20.02 12.21 -12.27
C LEU A 199 20.33 13.03 -11.01
N ALA A 200 20.81 14.26 -11.17
CA ALA A 200 21.05 15.16 -10.04
C ALA A 200 19.75 15.52 -9.30
N GLY A 201 18.65 15.79 -10.01
CA GLY A 201 17.35 16.06 -9.41
C GLY A 201 16.80 14.88 -8.62
N VAL A 202 16.94 13.66 -9.15
CA VAL A 202 16.57 12.42 -8.43
C VAL A 202 17.44 12.23 -7.19
N ALA A 203 18.76 12.47 -7.28
CA ALA A 203 19.65 12.35 -6.14
C ALA A 203 19.30 13.36 -5.01
N ILE A 204 19.00 14.61 -5.36
CA ILE A 204 18.57 15.63 -4.39
C ILE A 204 17.24 15.23 -3.73
N ALA A 205 16.28 14.74 -4.50
CA ALA A 205 14.99 14.29 -3.96
C ALA A 205 15.15 13.10 -2.99
N VAL A 206 16.05 12.16 -3.31
CA VAL A 206 16.38 11.04 -2.41
C VAL A 206 17.01 11.55 -1.12
N ILE A 207 17.98 12.46 -1.19
CA ILE A 207 18.63 13.05 -0.01
C ILE A 207 17.62 13.81 0.85
N ALA A 208 16.75 14.62 0.24
CA ALA A 208 15.70 15.35 0.94
C ALA A 208 14.71 14.40 1.68
N GLY A 209 14.51 13.19 1.15
CA GLY A 209 13.68 12.16 1.79
C GLY A 209 14.19 11.68 3.16
N PHE A 210 15.48 11.86 3.46
CA PHE A 210 16.09 11.48 4.75
C PHE A 210 16.02 12.58 5.82
N ILE A 211 15.49 13.76 5.50
CA ILE A 211 15.35 14.85 6.47
C ILE A 211 14.34 14.43 7.55
N PRO A 212 14.71 14.48 8.86
CA PRO A 212 13.83 14.05 9.95
C PRO A 212 12.76 15.11 10.24
N VAL A 213 11.49 14.74 10.14
CA VAL A 213 10.33 15.60 10.44
C VAL A 213 9.50 15.01 11.58
N PRO A 214 8.91 15.83 12.46
CA PRO A 214 8.07 15.34 13.56
C PRO A 214 6.80 14.69 13.00
N LEU A 215 6.55 13.43 13.35
CA LEU A 215 5.31 12.76 12.97
C LEU A 215 4.16 13.34 13.80
N THR A 216 3.23 14.02 13.15
CA THR A 216 2.05 14.59 13.80
C THR A 216 0.78 13.88 13.37
N VAL A 217 -0.09 13.64 14.33
CA VAL A 217 -1.42 13.03 14.14
C VAL A 217 -2.46 14.01 14.63
N LEU A 218 -3.48 14.23 13.79
CA LEU A 218 -4.66 15.03 14.12
C LEU A 218 -5.82 14.09 14.42
N ALA A 219 -6.48 14.29 15.54
CA ALA A 219 -7.59 13.45 15.98
C ALA A 219 -8.65 14.30 16.71
N PRO A 220 -9.94 13.93 16.62
CA PRO A 220 -10.98 14.56 17.39
C PRO A 220 -10.72 14.38 18.89
N THR A 221 -11.11 15.38 19.67
CA THR A 221 -10.88 15.37 21.11
C THR A 221 -12.04 15.97 21.88
N GLU A 222 -12.19 15.54 23.14
CA GLU A 222 -13.18 16.05 24.08
C GLU A 222 -12.56 16.20 25.48
N ILE A 223 -12.98 17.22 26.20
CA ILE A 223 -12.58 17.43 27.59
C ILE A 223 -13.44 16.57 28.50
N VAL A 224 -12.80 15.66 29.22
CA VAL A 224 -13.46 14.71 30.12
C VAL A 224 -12.88 14.81 31.53
N PRO A 225 -13.65 14.47 32.57
CA PRO A 225 -13.12 14.43 33.92
C PRO A 225 -12.14 13.28 34.13
N VAL A 226 -11.20 13.47 35.06
CA VAL A 226 -10.31 12.40 35.52
C VAL A 226 -11.07 11.55 36.54
N GLU A 227 -11.32 10.28 36.21
CA GLU A 227 -11.88 9.27 37.12
C GLU A 227 -13.20 9.71 37.81
N PRO A 228 -14.29 9.94 37.04
CA PRO A 228 -15.58 10.32 37.62
C PRO A 228 -16.10 9.25 38.58
N ARG A 229 -16.75 9.67 39.68
CA ARG A 229 -17.40 8.78 40.62
C ARG A 229 -18.78 8.39 40.12
N ILE A 230 -18.97 7.09 39.94
CA ILE A 230 -20.27 6.54 39.54
C ILE A 230 -21.20 6.53 40.76
N VAL A 231 -22.36 7.16 40.61
CA VAL A 231 -23.47 7.07 41.56
C VAL A 231 -24.45 6.03 41.04
N ALA A 232 -24.51 4.90 41.74
CA ALA A 232 -25.37 3.77 41.40
C ALA A 232 -26.56 3.67 42.38
N ALA A 233 -27.62 2.96 41.96
CA ALA A 233 -28.75 2.68 42.83
C ALA A 233 -28.32 1.80 44.01
N PRO A 234 -28.54 2.22 45.26
CA PRO A 234 -28.11 1.46 46.44
C PRO A 234 -29.04 0.30 46.82
N ILE A 235 -30.28 0.35 46.35
CA ILE A 235 -31.34 -0.65 46.55
C ILE A 235 -32.21 -0.73 45.29
N ASP A 236 -33.02 -1.77 45.18
CA ASP A 236 -34.03 -1.89 44.13
C ASP A 236 -35.21 -0.96 44.41
N GLY A 237 -35.72 -0.28 43.39
CA GLY A 237 -36.89 0.58 43.55
C GLY A 237 -37.16 1.49 42.36
N VAL A 238 -38.06 2.44 42.53
CA VAL A 238 -38.42 3.43 41.50
C VAL A 238 -37.89 4.79 41.92
N ILE A 239 -37.28 5.52 40.99
CA ILE A 239 -36.85 6.90 41.23
C ILE A 239 -38.09 7.80 41.30
N GLU A 240 -38.31 8.44 42.46
CA GLU A 240 -39.45 9.33 42.68
C GLU A 240 -39.15 10.74 42.21
N ALA A 241 -37.99 11.28 42.59
CA ALA A 241 -37.61 12.66 42.26
C ALA A 241 -36.09 12.82 42.11
N ILE A 242 -35.67 13.80 41.32
CA ILE A 242 -34.27 14.20 41.16
C ILE A 242 -34.14 15.65 41.56
N GLU A 243 -33.35 15.91 42.60
CA GLU A 243 -33.25 17.21 43.26
C GLU A 243 -32.24 18.14 42.59
N VAL A 244 -31.36 17.61 41.73
CA VAL A 244 -30.24 18.34 41.13
C VAL A 244 -30.34 18.34 39.62
N ASP A 245 -30.14 19.49 38.96
CA ASP A 245 -30.10 19.62 37.50
C ASP A 245 -28.84 19.00 36.86
N PRO A 246 -28.91 18.55 35.59
CA PRO A 246 -27.73 18.06 34.90
C PRO A 246 -26.71 19.19 34.76
N ASN A 247 -25.42 18.86 34.91
CA ASN A 247 -24.29 19.79 34.93
C ASN A 247 -24.29 20.79 36.10
N ALA A 248 -25.11 20.59 37.14
CA ALA A 248 -25.08 21.43 38.33
C ALA A 248 -23.92 21.03 39.27
N ASN A 249 -23.40 22.02 40.00
CA ASN A 249 -22.42 21.80 41.06
C ASN A 249 -23.10 21.28 42.33
N VAL A 250 -22.50 20.26 42.93
CA VAL A 250 -22.95 19.65 44.19
C VAL A 250 -21.84 19.57 45.22
N ALA A 251 -22.20 19.67 46.49
CA ALA A 251 -21.31 19.41 47.61
C ALA A 251 -21.29 17.91 47.96
N ALA A 252 -20.21 17.46 48.61
CA ALA A 252 -20.17 16.11 49.18
C ALA A 252 -21.30 15.92 50.20
N GLY A 253 -22.03 14.80 50.10
CA GLY A 253 -23.19 14.50 50.93
C GLY A 253 -24.49 15.18 50.51
N GLN A 254 -24.50 16.01 49.46
CA GLN A 254 -25.72 16.64 48.96
C GLN A 254 -26.67 15.59 48.35
N LEU A 255 -27.97 15.71 48.64
CA LEU A 255 -29.02 14.86 48.07
C LEU A 255 -29.10 15.06 46.55
N LEU A 256 -28.99 13.95 45.81
CA LEU A 256 -29.05 13.94 44.34
C LEU A 256 -30.44 13.53 43.85
N LEU A 257 -30.95 12.43 44.40
CA LEU A 257 -32.26 11.88 44.05
C LEU A 257 -32.90 11.15 45.23
N ARG A 258 -34.21 10.97 45.13
CA ARG A 258 -35.03 10.20 46.06
C ARG A 258 -35.68 9.05 45.33
N MET A 259 -35.60 7.87 45.94
CA MET A 259 -36.35 6.69 45.54
C MET A 259 -37.67 6.63 46.32
N SER A 260 -38.67 5.98 45.73
CA SER A 260 -39.97 5.77 46.37
C SER A 260 -39.82 5.09 47.73
N ASP A 261 -40.11 5.83 48.80
CA ASP A 261 -39.86 5.40 50.18
C ASP A 261 -41.10 4.83 50.90
N THR A 262 -42.28 4.85 50.26
CA THR A 262 -43.56 4.56 50.92
C THR A 262 -43.60 3.18 51.59
N ALA A 263 -43.13 2.14 50.89
CA ALA A 263 -43.11 0.78 51.43
C ALA A 263 -42.13 0.65 52.61
N LEU A 264 -40.93 1.23 52.49
CA LEU A 264 -39.88 1.17 53.51
C LEU A 264 -40.24 2.00 54.76
N ARG A 265 -40.92 3.13 54.60
CA ARG A 265 -41.46 3.91 55.73
C ARG A 265 -42.50 3.13 56.51
N ASN A 266 -43.41 2.44 55.81
CA ASN A 266 -44.42 1.60 56.45
C ASN A 266 -43.75 0.43 57.20
N GLU A 267 -42.77 -0.22 56.59
CA GLU A 267 -42.01 -1.31 57.22
C GLU A 267 -41.26 -0.84 58.47
N LEU A 268 -40.62 0.33 58.42
CA LEU A 268 -39.98 0.93 59.60
C LEU A 268 -40.99 1.20 60.71
N SER A 269 -42.17 1.76 60.39
CA SER A 269 -43.22 2.03 61.38
C SER A 269 -43.73 0.76 62.05
N VAL A 270 -43.90 -0.33 61.29
CA VAL A 270 -44.26 -1.65 61.84
C VAL A 270 -43.16 -2.18 62.75
N ALA A 271 -41.90 -2.11 62.34
CA ALA A 271 -40.76 -2.59 63.13
C ALA A 271 -40.57 -1.78 64.42
N GLU A 272 -40.81 -0.47 64.40
CA GLU A 272 -40.81 0.37 65.61
C GLU A 272 -41.91 -0.06 66.60
N GLN A 273 -43.09 -0.44 66.11
CA GLN A 273 -44.14 -0.97 66.96
C GLN A 273 -43.81 -2.37 67.51
N GLU A 274 -43.15 -3.24 66.74
CA GLU A 274 -42.64 -4.52 67.23
C GLU A 274 -41.65 -4.32 68.40
N VAL A 275 -40.75 -3.32 68.30
CA VAL A 275 -39.83 -2.96 69.39
C VAL A 275 -40.62 -2.51 70.63
N ASN A 276 -41.63 -1.66 70.47
CA ASN A 276 -42.46 -1.20 71.58
C ASN A 276 -43.17 -2.37 72.30
N VAL A 277 -43.70 -3.33 71.54
CA VAL A 277 -44.35 -4.53 72.08
C VAL A 277 -43.35 -5.41 72.83
N ALA A 278 -42.19 -5.70 72.23
CA ALA A 278 -41.16 -6.51 72.86
C ALA A 278 -40.59 -5.85 74.13
N GLN A 279 -40.42 -4.52 74.11
CA GLN A 279 -39.97 -3.74 75.27
C GLN A 279 -40.99 -3.80 76.41
N ALA A 280 -42.29 -3.67 76.11
CA ALA A 280 -43.36 -3.81 77.08
C ALA A 280 -43.41 -5.22 77.67
N LYS A 281 -43.24 -6.25 76.83
CA LYS A 281 -43.18 -7.65 77.25
C LYS A 281 -42.00 -7.90 78.19
N LEU A 282 -40.80 -7.43 77.83
CA LEU A 282 -39.61 -7.55 78.68
C LEU A 282 -39.83 -6.89 80.04
N LYS A 283 -40.42 -5.69 80.07
CA LYS A 283 -40.75 -4.99 81.32
C LYS A 283 -41.73 -5.80 82.18
N GLN A 284 -42.77 -6.36 81.57
CA GLN A 284 -43.75 -7.21 82.26
C GLN A 284 -43.09 -8.46 82.86
N VAL A 285 -42.24 -9.17 82.09
CA VAL A 285 -41.54 -10.37 82.57
C VAL A 285 -40.51 -10.01 83.64
N THR A 286 -39.83 -8.87 83.52
CA THR A 286 -38.88 -8.37 84.55
C THR A 286 -39.58 -8.12 85.88
N GLN A 287 -40.76 -7.49 85.86
CA GLN A 287 -41.56 -7.28 87.06
C GLN A 287 -42.08 -8.61 87.64
N GLY A 288 -42.49 -9.55 86.80
CA GLY A 288 -42.94 -10.89 87.23
C GLY A 288 -41.82 -11.75 87.82
N ALA A 289 -40.62 -11.72 87.24
CA ALA A 289 -39.46 -12.51 87.68
C ALA A 289 -38.87 -12.05 89.03
N ILE A 290 -39.21 -10.84 89.48
CA ILE A 290 -38.92 -10.39 90.86
C ILE A 290 -39.80 -11.16 91.86
N ALA A 291 -41.05 -11.46 91.49
CA ALA A 291 -42.01 -12.17 92.35
C ALA A 291 -41.89 -13.70 92.28
N ASP A 292 -41.56 -14.28 91.11
CA ASP A 292 -41.40 -15.73 90.93
C ASP A 292 -40.05 -16.09 90.26
N PRO A 293 -39.14 -16.77 90.96
CA PRO A 293 -37.85 -17.23 90.42
C PRO A 293 -37.95 -18.15 89.20
N LYS A 294 -39.09 -18.82 88.97
CA LYS A 294 -39.30 -19.70 87.82
C LYS A 294 -39.37 -18.93 86.49
N LEU A 295 -39.76 -17.65 86.52
CA LEU A 295 -39.88 -16.77 85.34
C LEU A 295 -38.53 -16.20 84.86
N ARG A 296 -37.40 -16.55 85.51
CA ARG A 296 -36.08 -16.09 85.08
C ARG A 296 -35.67 -16.62 83.70
N GLY A 297 -36.14 -17.80 83.30
CA GLY A 297 -35.92 -18.33 81.95
C GLY A 297 -36.58 -17.47 80.86
N ASP A 298 -37.76 -16.93 81.15
CA ASP A 298 -38.53 -16.09 80.23
C ASP A 298 -37.87 -14.71 80.02
N LEU A 299 -37.03 -14.24 80.95
CA LEU A 299 -36.25 -13.00 80.77
C LEU A 299 -35.27 -13.11 79.61
N ALA A 300 -34.60 -14.26 79.48
CA ALA A 300 -33.66 -14.49 78.38
C ALA A 300 -34.38 -14.52 77.03
N ILE A 301 -35.58 -15.11 76.99
CA ILE A 301 -36.42 -15.16 75.78
C ILE A 301 -36.90 -13.76 75.42
N ALA A 302 -37.51 -13.03 76.35
CA ALA A 302 -38.01 -11.67 76.12
C ALA A 302 -36.88 -10.69 75.74
N GLY A 303 -35.69 -10.85 76.31
CA GLY A 303 -34.51 -10.07 75.91
C GLY A 303 -34.06 -10.37 74.49
N THR A 304 -34.12 -11.64 74.08
CA THR A 304 -33.81 -12.07 72.70
C THR A 304 -34.85 -11.55 71.71
N GLU A 305 -36.14 -11.57 72.06
CA GLU A 305 -37.22 -11.00 71.24
C GLU A 305 -37.04 -9.50 71.01
N LEU A 306 -36.69 -8.75 72.07
CA LEU A 306 -36.38 -7.31 71.96
C LEU A 306 -35.17 -7.07 71.06
N SER A 307 -34.12 -7.86 71.21
CA SER A 307 -32.91 -7.77 70.37
C SER A 307 -33.26 -8.02 68.90
N LEU A 308 -34.08 -9.03 68.60
CA LEU A 308 -34.57 -9.33 67.25
C LEU A 308 -35.41 -8.18 66.67
N ALA A 309 -36.37 -7.66 67.44
CA ALA A 309 -37.19 -6.53 67.01
C ALA A 309 -36.34 -5.28 66.74
N THR A 310 -35.36 -5.02 67.60
CA THR A 310 -34.42 -3.90 67.43
C THR A 310 -33.57 -4.07 66.18
N ALA A 311 -33.09 -5.28 65.90
CA ALA A 311 -32.35 -5.58 64.68
C ALA A 311 -33.18 -5.35 63.42
N LYS A 312 -34.45 -5.78 63.40
CA LYS A 312 -35.38 -5.51 62.29
C LYS A 312 -35.62 -4.02 62.08
N ARG A 313 -35.85 -3.26 63.17
CA ARG A 313 -36.04 -1.81 63.13
C ARG A 313 -34.81 -1.10 62.55
N ASN A 314 -33.62 -1.49 62.98
CA ASN A 314 -32.37 -0.93 62.46
C ASN A 314 -32.19 -1.27 60.97
N TYR A 315 -32.49 -2.51 60.56
CA TYR A 315 -32.46 -2.90 59.15
C TYR A 315 -33.43 -2.08 58.28
N ALA A 316 -34.68 -1.91 58.72
CA ALA A 316 -35.67 -1.09 58.02
C ALA A 316 -35.23 0.40 57.95
N SER A 317 -34.62 0.91 59.02
CA SER A 317 -34.07 2.26 59.07
C SER A 317 -32.92 2.44 58.08
N ASP A 318 -32.02 1.46 57.98
CA ASP A 318 -30.88 1.49 57.06
C ASP A 318 -31.34 1.42 55.60
N LEU A 319 -32.34 0.59 55.30
CA LEU A 319 -32.95 0.56 53.97
C LEU A 319 -33.62 1.89 53.62
N LEU A 320 -34.36 2.47 54.56
CA LEU A 320 -34.98 3.78 54.36
C LEU A 320 -33.92 4.87 54.12
N ALA A 321 -32.81 4.87 54.86
CA ALA A 321 -31.73 5.82 54.63
C ALA A 321 -31.11 5.69 53.23
N ARG A 322 -31.06 4.47 52.68
CA ARG A 322 -30.57 4.20 51.31
C ARG A 322 -31.52 4.67 50.21
N THR A 323 -32.77 5.03 50.50
CA THR A 323 -33.68 5.65 49.50
C THR A 323 -33.21 7.04 49.06
N GLN A 324 -32.42 7.71 49.90
CA GLN A 324 -31.85 9.02 49.65
C GLN A 324 -30.43 8.85 49.12
N VAL A 325 -30.25 9.05 47.82
CA VAL A 325 -28.93 8.91 47.19
C VAL A 325 -28.24 10.26 47.21
N THR A 326 -27.09 10.31 47.89
CA THR A 326 -26.29 11.53 48.06
C THR A 326 -25.00 11.49 47.23
N SER A 327 -24.39 12.65 47.02
CA SER A 327 -23.13 12.76 46.30
C SER A 327 -21.95 12.25 47.13
N PRO A 328 -21.12 11.32 46.63
CA PRO A 328 -19.95 10.83 47.36
C PRO A 328 -18.84 11.89 47.49
N GLU A 329 -18.78 12.85 46.57
CA GLU A 329 -17.78 13.94 46.55
C GLU A 329 -18.39 15.25 46.04
N ALA A 330 -17.68 16.35 46.21
CA ALA A 330 -18.06 17.63 45.62
C ALA A 330 -17.64 17.65 44.14
N GLY A 331 -18.53 18.10 43.25
CA GLY A 331 -18.29 18.07 41.81
C GLY A 331 -19.47 18.52 40.97
N VAL A 332 -19.40 18.25 39.67
CA VAL A 332 -20.44 18.46 38.68
C VAL A 332 -21.15 17.13 38.43
N VAL A 333 -22.48 17.13 38.47
CA VAL A 333 -23.30 15.93 38.21
C VAL A 333 -23.54 15.79 36.71
N MET A 334 -23.30 14.60 36.15
CA MET A 334 -23.43 14.29 34.74
C MET A 334 -24.42 13.13 34.53
N TYR A 335 -25.50 13.42 33.82
CA TYR A 335 -26.49 12.45 33.33
C TYR A 335 -27.27 13.06 32.14
N THR A 336 -28.03 12.24 31.42
CA THR A 336 -28.69 12.64 30.17
C THR A 336 -29.81 13.67 30.40
N ASP A 337 -30.91 13.27 31.03
CA ASP A 337 -32.06 14.13 31.32
C ASP A 337 -32.77 13.61 32.58
N LYS A 338 -33.44 14.50 33.33
CA LYS A 338 -34.25 14.13 34.50
C LYS A 338 -35.41 13.24 34.11
N ARG A 339 -36.01 13.49 32.95
CA ARG A 339 -37.21 12.81 32.46
C ARG A 339 -36.97 11.33 32.16
N ASP A 340 -35.73 10.96 31.84
CA ASP A 340 -35.35 9.57 31.54
C ASP A 340 -35.21 8.70 32.80
N LEU A 341 -35.12 9.35 33.96
CA LEU A 341 -34.85 8.70 35.25
C LEU A 341 -36.07 8.74 36.18
N ILE A 342 -36.82 9.84 36.22
CA ILE A 342 -38.02 9.95 37.07
C ILE A 342 -39.06 8.90 36.67
N GLY A 343 -39.53 8.12 37.64
CA GLY A 343 -40.47 7.02 37.43
C GLY A 343 -39.84 5.74 36.87
N ARG A 344 -38.53 5.71 36.61
CA ARG A 344 -37.84 4.52 36.10
C ARG A 344 -37.59 3.52 37.23
N PRO A 345 -37.95 2.24 37.07
CA PRO A 345 -37.51 1.18 37.98
C PRO A 345 -36.02 0.91 37.76
N VAL A 346 -35.26 0.79 38.85
CA VAL A 346 -33.82 0.54 38.84
C VAL A 346 -33.44 -0.58 39.79
N SER A 347 -32.37 -1.28 39.45
CA SER A 347 -31.81 -2.36 40.27
C SER A 347 -30.55 -1.94 41.00
N THR A 348 -30.27 -2.59 42.12
CA THR A 348 -29.08 -2.38 42.92
C THR A 348 -27.82 -2.48 42.07
N GLY A 349 -26.97 -1.45 42.12
CA GLY A 349 -25.75 -1.36 41.32
C GLY A 349 -25.93 -0.78 39.91
N GLU A 350 -27.16 -0.50 39.48
CA GLU A 350 -27.41 0.18 38.21
C GLU A 350 -26.86 1.61 38.24
N ARG A 351 -26.13 1.98 37.19
CA ARG A 351 -25.51 3.30 37.03
C ARG A 351 -26.58 4.36 36.74
N LEU A 352 -26.73 5.32 37.64
CA LEU A 352 -27.73 6.39 37.48
C LEU A 352 -27.10 7.66 36.92
N MET A 353 -25.97 8.09 37.50
CA MET A 353 -25.25 9.31 37.11
C MET A 353 -23.78 9.24 37.50
N GLU A 354 -23.00 10.21 37.01
CA GLU A 354 -21.61 10.41 37.42
C GLU A 354 -21.46 11.74 38.16
N VAL A 355 -20.56 11.80 39.13
CA VAL A 355 -20.11 13.04 39.75
C VAL A 355 -18.63 13.20 39.47
N ALA A 356 -18.24 14.38 38.99
CA ALA A 356 -16.89 14.65 38.55
C ALA A 356 -16.35 15.96 39.11
N ASN A 357 -15.10 15.98 39.55
CA ASN A 357 -14.45 17.21 39.98
C ASN A 357 -14.04 18.08 38.76
N PRO A 358 -14.57 19.30 38.60
CA PRO A 358 -14.27 20.18 37.45
C PRO A 358 -12.82 20.70 37.44
N GLN A 359 -12.10 20.62 38.55
CA GLN A 359 -10.68 21.01 38.64
C GLN A 359 -9.74 19.90 38.14
N ARG A 360 -10.22 18.66 38.03
CA ARG A 360 -9.43 17.51 37.59
C ARG A 360 -9.93 17.04 36.23
N THR A 361 -9.52 17.75 35.18
CA THR A 361 -9.87 17.43 33.79
C THR A 361 -8.70 16.84 33.03
N GLN A 362 -9.01 16.04 32.02
CA GLN A 362 -8.07 15.52 31.04
C GLN A 362 -8.67 15.57 29.65
N ILE A 363 -7.82 15.47 28.64
CA ILE A 363 -8.22 15.49 27.25
C ILE A 363 -8.35 14.04 26.78
N ARG A 364 -9.54 13.63 26.33
CA ARG A 364 -9.73 12.36 25.61
C ARG A 364 -9.56 12.62 24.13
N ILE A 365 -8.68 11.87 23.48
CA ILE A 365 -8.36 12.00 22.06
C ILE A 365 -8.64 10.65 21.41
N ASP A 366 -9.50 10.65 20.40
CA ASP A 366 -9.90 9.43 19.70
C ASP A 366 -9.04 9.26 18.44
N VAL A 367 -7.92 8.54 18.56
CA VAL A 367 -6.91 8.41 17.50
C VAL A 367 -7.23 7.23 16.59
N PRO A 368 -7.45 7.42 15.27
CA PRO A 368 -7.71 6.32 14.35
C PRO A 368 -6.59 5.27 14.37
N VAL A 369 -6.94 3.98 14.29
CA VAL A 369 -5.98 2.86 14.31
C VAL A 369 -4.89 3.02 13.23
N ALA A 370 -5.25 3.58 12.07
CA ALA A 370 -4.31 3.83 10.98
C ALA A 370 -3.19 4.83 11.33
N ASP A 371 -3.44 5.76 12.26
CA ASP A 371 -2.49 6.78 12.69
C ASP A 371 -1.91 6.50 14.10
N ALA A 372 -2.36 5.43 14.78
CA ALA A 372 -2.01 5.09 16.16
C ALA A 372 -0.53 4.74 16.39
N ILE A 373 0.22 4.41 15.33
CA ILE A 373 1.64 4.04 15.37
C ILE A 373 2.52 5.13 16.03
N ALA A 374 2.06 6.38 16.04
CA ALA A 374 2.81 7.53 16.53
C ALA A 374 2.62 7.87 18.02
N VAL A 375 1.68 7.24 18.73
CA VAL A 375 1.29 7.68 20.08
C VAL A 375 2.08 6.94 21.15
N LYS A 376 2.96 7.66 21.84
CA LYS A 376 3.71 7.17 23.02
C LYS A 376 3.30 7.97 24.25
N ALA A 377 3.42 7.34 25.43
CA ALA A 377 3.31 8.05 26.70
C ALA A 377 4.35 9.18 26.78
N GLY A 378 3.95 10.34 27.30
CA GLY A 378 4.78 11.54 27.38
C GLY A 378 4.86 12.37 26.08
N ALA A 379 4.19 11.96 25.00
CA ALA A 379 4.16 12.74 23.77
C ALA A 379 3.46 14.11 23.99
N PRO A 380 4.01 15.22 23.45
CA PRO A 380 3.37 16.53 23.56
C PRO A 380 2.15 16.62 22.66
N VAL A 381 1.09 17.19 23.22
CA VAL A 381 -0.22 17.38 22.59
C VAL A 381 -0.56 18.87 22.57
N ARG A 382 -1.08 19.31 21.43
CA ARG A 382 -1.71 20.63 21.28
C ARG A 382 -3.18 20.43 20.95
N ALA A 383 -4.07 20.79 21.86
CA ALA A 383 -5.51 20.71 21.65
C ALA A 383 -6.06 22.08 21.23
N PHE A 384 -6.75 22.11 20.10
CA PHE A 384 -7.47 23.28 19.60
C PHE A 384 -8.95 23.03 19.86
N LEU A 385 -9.53 23.75 20.81
CA LEU A 385 -10.93 23.60 21.19
C LEU A 385 -11.82 24.39 20.23
N ASP A 386 -13.04 23.91 19.97
CA ASP A 386 -14.00 24.62 19.11
C ASP A 386 -14.40 25.99 19.69
N SER A 387 -14.29 26.13 21.02
CA SER A 387 -14.54 27.39 21.73
C SER A 387 -13.43 28.44 21.56
N ASP A 388 -12.18 28.01 21.34
CA ASP A 388 -11.04 28.89 21.10
C ASP A 388 -10.02 28.21 20.16
N PRO A 389 -10.24 28.32 18.84
CA PRO A 389 -9.39 27.66 17.86
C PRO A 389 -8.03 28.35 17.67
N LEU A 390 -7.84 29.57 18.18
CA LEU A 390 -6.61 30.35 17.99
C LEU A 390 -5.60 30.11 19.12
N GLN A 391 -6.05 29.68 20.30
CA GLN A 391 -5.18 29.38 21.44
C GLN A 391 -5.13 27.87 21.73
N PRO A 392 -4.04 27.18 21.34
CA PRO A 392 -3.90 25.76 21.65
C PRO A 392 -3.60 25.55 23.14
N ILE A 393 -4.32 24.63 23.76
CA ILE A 393 -4.02 24.12 25.10
C ILE A 393 -2.92 23.08 24.99
N ARG A 394 -1.89 23.23 25.81
CA ARG A 394 -0.78 22.26 25.89
C ARG A 394 -1.12 21.15 26.87
N ALA A 395 -0.87 19.93 26.45
CA ALA A 395 -1.09 18.74 27.24
C ALA A 395 -0.02 17.68 26.93
N THR A 396 0.09 16.68 27.80
CA THR A 396 1.01 15.55 27.61
C THR A 396 0.25 14.23 27.68
N VAL A 397 0.57 13.29 26.78
CA VAL A 397 -0.07 11.97 26.79
C VAL A 397 0.25 11.24 28.09
N ARG A 398 -0.79 10.91 28.88
CA ARG A 398 -0.68 10.13 30.11
C ARG A 398 -0.78 8.64 29.82
N ALA A 399 -1.79 8.24 29.05
CA ALA A 399 -2.09 6.84 28.76
C ALA A 399 -2.81 6.68 27.41
N ALA A 400 -2.68 5.51 26.80
CA ALA A 400 -3.46 5.10 25.64
C ALA A 400 -4.16 3.77 25.94
N SER A 401 -5.44 3.64 25.57
CA SER A 401 -6.18 2.39 25.69
C SER A 401 -5.64 1.36 24.71
N PHE A 402 -5.58 0.09 25.14
CA PHE A 402 -5.19 -1.03 24.27
C PHE A 402 -6.34 -1.52 23.39
N GLU A 403 -7.57 -1.20 23.78
CA GLU A 403 -8.77 -1.58 23.04
C GLU A 403 -9.19 -0.45 22.11
N ALA A 404 -9.38 -0.79 20.83
CA ALA A 404 -9.96 0.11 19.84
C ALA A 404 -11.48 0.06 19.96
N GLN A 405 -12.12 1.21 19.94
CA GLN A 405 -13.57 1.34 19.95
C GLN A 405 -14.05 2.00 18.67
N MET A 406 -15.25 1.64 18.25
CA MET A 406 -15.92 2.27 17.13
C MET A 406 -16.41 3.65 17.56
N ILE A 407 -15.91 4.70 16.90
CA ILE A 407 -16.37 6.07 17.09
C ILE A 407 -17.42 6.43 16.04
N GLU A 408 -18.06 7.59 16.22
CA GLU A 408 -18.98 8.16 15.23
C GLU A 408 -18.32 8.17 13.84
N GLY A 409 -19.02 7.63 12.84
CA GLY A 409 -18.51 7.51 11.47
C GLY A 409 -17.84 6.17 11.10
N ASP A 410 -18.04 5.11 11.89
CA ASP A 410 -17.57 3.73 11.59
C ASP A 410 -16.04 3.61 11.48
N VAL A 411 -15.32 4.48 12.22
CA VAL A 411 -13.86 4.46 12.30
C VAL A 411 -13.45 3.78 13.60
N LEU A 412 -12.52 2.84 13.54
CA LEU A 412 -11.88 2.27 14.73
C LEU A 412 -10.81 3.23 15.24
N ALA A 413 -10.93 3.63 16.51
CA ALA A 413 -10.01 4.54 17.18
C ALA A 413 -9.59 4.04 18.56
N TYR A 414 -8.34 4.33 18.94
CA TYR A 414 -7.85 4.16 20.31
C TYR A 414 -8.11 5.43 21.11
N ARG A 415 -8.53 5.27 22.38
CA ARG A 415 -8.70 6.38 23.30
C ARG A 415 -7.39 6.72 23.97
N VAL A 416 -6.90 7.92 23.73
CA VAL A 416 -5.69 8.45 24.34
C VAL A 416 -6.10 9.54 25.33
N TYR A 417 -5.57 9.45 26.55
CA TYR A 417 -5.81 10.42 27.61
C TYR A 417 -4.56 11.29 27.78
N ALA A 418 -4.73 12.61 27.72
CA ALA A 418 -3.68 13.58 27.92
C ALA A 418 -3.99 14.52 29.09
N THR A 419 -2.99 14.76 29.94
CA THR A 419 -3.08 15.68 31.09
C THR A 419 -2.75 17.09 30.63
N LEU A 420 -3.58 18.08 31.00
CA LEU A 420 -3.32 19.49 30.70
C LEU A 420 -2.13 20.00 31.51
N GLU A 421 -1.27 20.81 30.91
CA GLU A 421 -0.16 21.48 31.61
C GLU A 421 -0.64 22.73 32.36
N ASP A 422 -1.41 23.58 31.68
CA ASP A 422 -2.05 24.77 32.22
C ASP A 422 -3.57 24.62 32.11
N ALA A 423 -4.21 24.11 33.16
CA ALA A 423 -5.66 23.99 33.21
C ALA A 423 -6.29 25.34 33.62
N PRO A 424 -7.15 25.96 32.79
CA PRO A 424 -7.93 27.12 33.22
C PRO A 424 -8.81 26.74 34.41
N GLU A 425 -8.99 27.64 35.39
CA GLU A 425 -9.71 27.38 36.66
C GLU A 425 -11.19 26.96 36.51
N ALA A 426 -11.77 27.02 35.30
CA ALA A 426 -13.15 26.63 35.05
C ALA A 426 -13.38 26.12 33.61
N MET A 427 -12.73 25.02 33.25
CA MET A 427 -12.94 24.39 31.94
C MET A 427 -14.27 23.63 31.92
N ARG A 428 -15.17 23.98 30.99
CA ARG A 428 -16.44 23.26 30.84
C ARG A 428 -16.15 21.85 30.30
N LEU A 429 -16.72 20.84 30.95
CA LEU A 429 -16.68 19.46 30.48
C LEU A 429 -17.48 19.34 29.17
N GLY A 430 -17.09 18.39 28.32
CA GLY A 430 -17.78 18.12 27.06
C GLY A 430 -17.48 19.06 25.90
N ILE A 431 -16.55 20.03 26.06
CA ILE A 431 -16.05 20.81 24.92
C ILE A 431 -15.29 19.87 23.98
N ARG A 432 -15.63 19.94 22.69
CA ARG A 432 -14.97 19.22 21.61
C ARG A 432 -13.92 20.08 20.89
N GLY A 433 -13.05 19.43 20.16
CA GLY A 433 -12.03 20.08 19.35
C GLY A 433 -11.19 19.10 18.56
N THR A 434 -10.03 19.57 18.09
CA THR A 434 -9.02 18.74 17.42
C THR A 434 -7.70 18.79 18.18
N ALA A 435 -7.16 17.61 18.51
CA ALA A 435 -5.85 17.48 19.13
C ALA A 435 -4.79 17.09 18.10
N GLN A 436 -3.64 17.75 18.17
CA GLN A 436 -2.43 17.38 17.46
C GLN A 436 -1.46 16.70 18.42
N ILE A 437 -1.24 15.40 18.24
CA ILE A 437 -0.24 14.62 18.97
C ILE A 437 1.05 14.64 18.15
N SER A 438 2.18 15.02 18.76
CA SER A 438 3.49 14.96 18.12
C SER A 438 4.26 13.73 18.62
N GLY A 439 4.56 12.81 17.73
CA GLY A 439 5.37 11.63 17.98
C GLY A 439 6.84 11.84 17.62
N ASP A 440 7.55 10.72 17.44
CA ASP A 440 8.96 10.71 17.09
C ASP A 440 9.23 11.34 15.71
N LYS A 441 10.48 11.77 15.50
CA LYS A 441 10.93 12.23 14.19
C LYS A 441 11.07 11.05 13.23
N VAL A 442 10.44 11.13 12.08
CA VAL A 442 10.51 10.14 11.00
C VAL A 442 11.09 10.75 9.73
N PRO A 443 11.72 9.96 8.85
CA PRO A 443 12.18 10.46 7.55
C PRO A 443 11.02 11.06 6.74
N LEU A 444 11.26 12.18 6.06
CA LEU A 444 10.26 12.86 5.22
C LEU A 444 9.63 11.92 4.18
N ALA A 445 10.43 11.02 3.59
CA ALA A 445 9.92 10.01 2.67
C ALA A 445 8.84 9.12 3.33
N TYR A 446 9.08 8.67 4.56
CA TYR A 446 8.08 7.89 5.29
C TYR A 446 6.85 8.74 5.61
N TYR A 447 7.02 9.99 6.07
CA TYR A 447 5.90 10.90 6.37
C TYR A 447 4.97 11.10 5.16
N LEU A 448 5.54 11.32 3.96
CA LEU A 448 4.80 11.54 2.71
C LEU A 448 4.13 10.26 2.20
N PHE A 449 4.83 9.13 2.25
CA PHE A 449 4.33 7.87 1.69
C PHE A 449 3.58 6.99 2.71
N ARG A 450 3.39 7.44 3.96
CA ARG A 450 2.74 6.60 5.01
C ARG A 450 1.36 6.08 4.64
N ARG A 451 0.48 6.96 4.13
CA ARG A 451 -0.90 6.62 3.77
C ARG A 451 -0.95 5.66 2.58
N PRO A 452 -0.27 5.93 1.44
CA PRO A 452 -0.26 4.98 0.34
C PRO A 452 0.42 3.66 0.70
N ILE A 453 1.49 3.66 1.51
CA ILE A 453 2.10 2.42 2.01
C ILE A 453 1.08 1.63 2.85
N ALA A 454 0.34 2.28 3.76
CA ALA A 454 -0.68 1.61 4.57
C ALA A 454 -1.80 1.00 3.70
N THR A 455 -2.26 1.72 2.67
CA THR A 455 -3.28 1.20 1.74
C THR A 455 -2.76 0.02 0.90
N ILE A 456 -1.52 0.11 0.40
CA ILE A 456 -0.86 -0.98 -0.33
C ILE A 456 -0.72 -2.20 0.58
N ARG A 457 -0.28 -1.99 1.82
CA ARG A 457 -0.14 -3.02 2.84
C ARG A 457 -1.46 -3.72 3.13
N GLN A 458 -2.53 -2.96 3.35
CA GLN A 458 -3.87 -3.50 3.57
C GLN A 458 -4.41 -4.29 2.36
N ARG A 459 -4.10 -3.87 1.12
CA ARG A 459 -4.53 -4.59 -0.09
C ARG A 459 -3.70 -5.83 -0.41
N LEU A 460 -2.40 -5.80 -0.13
CA LEU A 460 -1.47 -6.89 -0.44
C LEU A 460 -1.29 -7.87 0.72
N GLY A 461 -1.75 -7.54 1.94
CA GLY A 461 -1.71 -8.42 3.11
C GLY A 461 -0.30 -8.67 3.66
N ILE A 462 0.64 -7.74 3.45
CA ILE A 462 2.04 -7.82 3.92
C ILE A 462 2.20 -7.08 5.26
#